data_AF-A0A0M1JTW0-F1
#
_entry.id   AF-A0A0M1JTW0-F1
#
_cell.length_a   1.000
_cell.length_b   1.000
_cell.length_c   1.000
_cell.angle_alpha   90.00
_cell.angle_beta   90.00
_cell.angle_gamma   90.00
#
_symmetry.space_group_name_H-M   'P 1'
#
loop_
_entity.id
_entity.type
_entity.pdbx_description
1 polymer ?
#
loop_
_entity_poly.entity_id
_entity_poly.type
_entity_poly.pdbx_seq_one_letter_code
_entity_poly.pdbx_strand_id
1 'polypeptide(L)'
;MKISFTEASWSDYLWLQANEQKLLKRVNLLIKDIIITPFGGIGKPEPLKGNLSGYWSRRINTEHRLVYGISEEEITIISCKFHYEK
;
A
#
# COMPACT_ATOMS: atom_id res chain seq x y z
N MET A 1 -11.87 4.32 11.34
CA MET A 1 -10.79 4.25 10.34
C MET A 1 -11.40 4.02 8.96
N LYS A 2 -11.35 5.02 8.08
CA LYS A 2 -11.71 4.88 6.66
C LYS A 2 -10.50 4.38 5.88
N ILE A 3 -10.76 3.70 4.76
CA ILE A 3 -9.72 3.30 3.81
C ILE A 3 -10.05 3.97 2.49
N SER A 4 -9.15 4.82 2.00
CA SER A 4 -9.28 5.47 0.71
C SER A 4 -8.18 5.04 -0.24
N PHE A 5 -8.46 5.16 -1.53
CA PHE A 5 -7.52 4.93 -2.61
C PHE A 5 -7.42 6.22 -3.41
N THR A 6 -6.19 6.65 -3.69
CA THR A 6 -5.95 7.60 -4.79
C THR A 6 -6.35 6.95 -6.12
N GLU A 7 -6.66 7.75 -7.14
CA GLU A 7 -7.01 7.23 -8.48
C GLU A 7 -5.94 6.29 -9.05
N ALA A 8 -4.65 6.63 -8.83
CA ALA A 8 -3.52 5.80 -9.23
C ALA A 8 -3.54 4.44 -8.51
N SER A 9 -3.66 4.45 -7.18
CA SER A 9 -3.73 3.20 -6.40
C SER A 9 -4.98 2.37 -6.67
N TRP A 10 -6.09 3.02 -7.05
CA TRP A 10 -7.31 2.32 -7.43
C TRP A 10 -7.11 1.59 -8.76
N SER A 11 -6.45 2.24 -9.72
CA SER A 11 -6.08 1.65 -11.00
C SER A 11 -5.11 0.47 -10.81
N ASP A 12 -4.14 0.59 -9.90
CA ASP A 12 -3.25 -0.50 -9.49
C ASP A 12 -4.05 -1.69 -8.97
N TYR A 13 -4.98 -1.41 -8.06
CA TYR A 13 -5.79 -2.43 -7.39
C TYR A 13 -6.66 -3.20 -8.40
N LEU A 14 -7.32 -2.50 -9.32
CA LEU A 14 -8.10 -3.11 -10.40
C LEU A 14 -7.23 -3.93 -11.35
N TRP A 15 -6.03 -3.44 -11.71
CA TRP A 15 -5.11 -4.19 -12.53
C TRP A 15 -4.66 -5.48 -11.84
N LEU A 16 -4.32 -5.43 -10.54
CA LEU A 16 -3.97 -6.62 -9.76
C LEU A 16 -5.14 -7.61 -9.69
N GLN A 17 -6.38 -7.11 -9.59
CA GLN A 17 -7.57 -7.95 -9.60
C GLN A 17 -7.74 -8.71 -10.92
N ALA A 18 -7.48 -8.07 -12.05
CA ALA A 18 -7.60 -8.70 -13.36
C ALA A 18 -6.43 -9.62 -13.72
N ASN A 19 -5.21 -9.32 -13.25
CA ASN A 19 -3.99 -9.95 -13.77
C ASN A 19 -3.23 -10.80 -12.74
N GLU A 20 -3.27 -10.45 -11.45
CA GLU A 20 -2.34 -10.96 -10.44
C GLU A 20 -3.03 -11.27 -9.10
N GLN A 21 -3.92 -12.28 -9.09
CA GLN A 21 -4.73 -12.61 -7.91
C GLN A 21 -3.93 -12.92 -6.64
N LYS A 22 -2.72 -13.51 -6.77
CA LYS A 22 -1.84 -13.79 -5.62
C LYS A 22 -1.33 -12.50 -4.98
N LEU A 23 -0.94 -11.52 -5.80
CA LEU A 23 -0.52 -10.20 -5.32
C LEU A 23 -1.70 -9.43 -4.72
N LEU A 24 -2.89 -9.49 -5.33
CA LEU A 24 -4.10 -8.88 -4.76
C LEU A 24 -4.38 -9.41 -3.35
N LYS A 25 -4.33 -10.73 -3.13
CA LYS A 25 -4.52 -11.33 -1.80
C LYS A 25 -3.49 -10.80 -0.80
N ARG A 26 -2.24 -10.61 -1.22
CA ARG A 26 -1.17 -10.05 -0.38
C ARG A 26 -1.43 -8.58 -0.05
N VAL A 27 -1.87 -7.76 -1.01
CA VAL A 27 -2.26 -6.36 -0.79
C VAL A 27 -3.40 -6.28 0.22
N ASN A 28 -4.46 -7.09 0.06
CA ASN A 28 -5.59 -7.11 0.99
C ASN A 28 -5.17 -7.51 2.41
N LEU A 29 -4.24 -8.45 2.53
CA LEU A 29 -3.69 -8.83 3.84
C LEU A 29 -2.91 -7.69 4.49
N LEU A 30 -2.09 -6.96 3.71
CA LEU A 30 -1.34 -5.81 4.21
C LEU A 30 -2.27 -4.67 4.64
N ILE A 31 -3.31 -4.36 3.85
CA ILE A 31 -4.30 -3.33 4.22
C ILE A 31 -4.98 -3.66 5.55
N LYS A 32 -5.39 -4.93 5.74
CA LYS A 32 -5.95 -5.39 7.02
C LYS A 32 -4.98 -5.23 8.18
N ASP A 33 -3.72 -5.56 7.98
CA ASP A 33 -2.68 -5.44 9.02
C ASP A 33 -2.37 -3.97 9.37
N ILE A 34 -2.38 -3.07 8.37
CA ILE A 34 -2.16 -1.62 8.57
C ILE A 34 -3.24 -1.03 9.50
N ILE A 35 -4.50 -1.48 9.39
CA ILE A 35 -5.58 -1.00 10.26
C ILE A 35 -5.31 -1.32 11.74
N ILE A 36 -4.64 -2.45 12.02
CA ILE A 36 -4.38 -2.93 13.37
C ILE A 36 -3.05 -2.38 13.90
N THR A 37 -1.99 -2.46 13.09
CA THR A 37 -0.64 -2.04 13.48
C THR A 37 0.01 -1.16 12.40
N PRO A 38 -0.38 0.12 12.27
CA PRO A 38 0.04 0.97 11.15
C PRO A 38 1.53 1.04 10.92
N PHE A 39 2.35 1.05 11.97
CA PHE A 39 3.81 1.21 11.90
C PHE A 39 4.59 -0.08 12.20
N GLY A 40 3.89 -1.21 12.32
CA GLY A 40 4.46 -2.52 12.66
C GLY A 40 3.86 -3.65 11.84
N GLY A 41 4.18 -4.89 12.22
CA GLY A 41 3.57 -6.07 11.60
C GLY A 41 4.20 -6.50 10.28
N ILE A 42 3.37 -7.04 9.40
CA ILE A 42 3.83 -7.77 8.21
C ILE A 42 4.25 -6.84 7.08
N GLY A 43 5.17 -7.34 6.24
CA GLY A 43 5.65 -6.61 5.07
C GLY A 43 6.77 -5.62 5.37
N LYS A 44 7.42 -5.68 6.55
CA LYS A 44 8.55 -4.82 6.93
C LYS A 44 8.20 -3.33 6.70
N PRO A 45 7.33 -2.75 7.54
CA PRO A 45 6.96 -1.34 7.42
C PRO A 45 8.20 -0.44 7.53
N GLU A 46 8.36 0.46 6.57
CA GLU A 46 9.49 1.38 6.48
C GLU A 46 8.93 2.81 6.27
N PRO A 47 9.29 3.79 7.12
CA PRO A 47 8.91 5.18 6.89
C PRO A 47 9.68 5.73 5.69
N LEU A 48 8.98 6.42 4.79
CA LEU A 48 9.58 7.09 3.65
C LEU A 48 10.22 8.42 4.07
N LYS A 49 11.19 8.89 3.29
CA LYS A 49 12.02 10.06 3.59
C LYS A 49 11.91 11.14 2.52
N GLY A 50 12.40 12.35 2.82
CA GLY A 50 12.42 13.47 1.87
C GLY A 50 11.02 13.98 1.57
N ASN A 51 10.69 14.15 0.27
CA ASN A 51 9.37 14.62 -0.17
C ASN A 51 8.22 13.66 0.18
N LEU A 52 8.54 12.41 0.54
CA LEU A 52 7.56 11.41 0.97
C LEU A 52 7.55 11.21 2.49
N SER A 53 8.16 12.13 3.25
CA SER A 53 8.11 12.09 4.71
C SER A 53 6.66 12.16 5.19
N GLY A 54 6.29 11.26 6.11
CA GLY A 54 4.91 11.10 6.58
C GLY A 54 4.17 9.91 5.92
N TYR A 55 4.71 9.35 4.83
CA TYR A 55 4.20 8.13 4.22
C TYR A 55 5.00 6.89 4.66
N TRP A 56 4.38 5.73 4.49
CA TRP A 56 4.93 4.44 4.86
C TRP A 56 4.88 3.47 3.69
N SER A 57 5.87 2.58 3.64
CA SER A 57 5.95 1.52 2.65
C SER A 57 5.95 0.15 3.31
N ARG A 58 5.25 -0.80 2.69
CA ARG A 58 5.33 -2.23 3.02
C ARG A 58 5.61 -3.06 1.78
N ARG A 59 6.39 -4.12 1.95
CA ARG A 59 6.75 -5.10 0.92
C ARG A 59 5.55 -6.01 0.61
N ILE A 60 5.07 -5.91 -0.63
CA ILE A 60 4.13 -6.87 -1.20
C ILE A 60 4.92 -8.13 -1.57
N ASN A 61 5.95 -7.97 -2.40
CA ASN A 61 6.94 -8.98 -2.76
C ASN A 61 8.34 -8.31 -2.88
N THR A 62 9.26 -8.90 -3.62
CA THR A 62 10.59 -8.32 -3.87
C THR A 62 10.51 -6.99 -4.64
N GLU A 63 9.61 -6.90 -5.63
CA GLU A 63 9.50 -5.78 -6.57
C GLU A 63 8.50 -4.70 -6.13
N HIS A 64 7.30 -5.09 -5.74
CA HIS A 64 6.19 -4.19 -5.46
C HIS A 64 6.14 -3.77 -3.99
N ARG A 65 5.68 -2.54 -3.80
CA ARG A 65 5.45 -1.93 -2.50
C ARG A 65 4.01 -1.43 -2.40
N LEU A 66 3.45 -1.53 -1.21
CA LEU A 66 2.24 -0.83 -0.83
C LEU A 66 2.67 0.44 -0.10
N VAL A 67 2.34 1.59 -0.65
CA VAL A 67 2.62 2.90 -0.07
C VAL A 67 1.32 3.49 0.45
N TYR A 68 1.33 3.98 1.68
CA TYR A 68 0.16 4.53 2.35
C TYR A 68 0.50 5.72 3.25
N GLY A 69 -0.48 6.60 3.40
CA GLY A 69 -0.52 7.61 4.45
C GLY A 69 -1.54 7.23 5.52
N ILE A 70 -1.36 7.77 6.72
CA ILE A 70 -2.30 7.60 7.83
C ILE A 70 -2.55 8.92 8.54
N SER A 71 -3.80 9.19 8.86
CA SER A 71 -4.27 10.25 9.75
C SER A 71 -5.06 9.63 10.92
N GLU A 72 -5.60 10.45 11.81
CA GLU A 72 -6.41 9.97 12.94
C GLU A 72 -7.67 9.21 12.49
N GLU A 73 -8.21 9.53 11.31
CA GLU A 73 -9.48 8.98 10.84
C GLU A 73 -9.35 8.03 9.65
N GLU A 74 -8.24 8.10 8.91
CA GLU A 74 -8.14 7.54 7.56
C GLU A 74 -6.77 6.93 7.25
N ILE A 75 -6.79 5.83 6.51
CA ILE A 75 -5.63 5.28 5.80
C ILE A 75 -5.85 5.51 4.31
N THR A 76 -4.91 6.20 3.67
CA THR A 76 -4.95 6.46 2.22
C THR A 76 -3.90 5.62 1.52
N ILE A 77 -4.33 4.74 0.62
CA ILE A 77 -3.44 3.97 -0.25
C ILE A 77 -3.02 4.86 -1.43
N ILE A 78 -1.71 4.97 -1.65
CA ILE A 78 -1.10 5.87 -2.64
C ILE A 78 -0.61 5.07 -3.85
N SER A 79 -0.08 3.88 -3.60
CA SER A 79 0.27 2.91 -4.64
C SER A 79 0.25 1.51 -4.05
N CYS A 80 -0.16 0.52 -4.83
CA CYS A 80 -0.05 -0.89 -4.46
C CYS A 80 0.57 -1.77 -5.54
N LYS A 81 1.24 -1.14 -6.51
CA LYS A 81 1.96 -1.79 -7.59
C LYS A 81 3.15 -0.91 -7.96
N PHE A 82 4.31 -1.51 -8.20
CA PHE A 82 5.43 -0.76 -8.75
C PHE A 82 5.09 -0.39 -10.21
N HIS A 83 5.11 0.90 -10.51
CA HIS A 83 5.07 1.39 -11.88
C HIS A 83 6.50 1.43 -12.38
N TYR A 84 6.82 0.60 -13.37
CA TYR A 84 7.97 0.90 -14.20
C TYR A 84 7.61 2.20 -14.93
N GLU A 85 8.20 3.32 -14.51
CA GLU A 85 8.27 4.49 -15.37
C GLU A 85 9.00 4.05 -16.65
N LYS A 86 8.31 4.17 -17.78
CA LYS A 86 8.91 4.05 -19.10
C LYS A 86 9.37 5.44 -19.53
#